data_AF-A0A926YS23-F1
#
_entry.id   AF-A0A926YS23-F1
#
_cell.length_a   1.000
_cell.length_b   1.000
_cell.length_c   1.000
_cell.angle_alpha   90.00
_cell.angle_beta   90.00
_cell.angle_gamma   90.00
#
_symmetry.space_group_name_H-M   'P 1'
#
loop_
_entity.id
_entity.type
_entity.pdbx_description
1 polymer ?
#
loop_
_entity_poly.entity_id
_entity_poly.type
_entity_poly.pdbx_seq_one_letter_code
_entity_poly.pdbx_strand_id
1 'polypeptide(L)'
;MRETNWRVLTELDLPEVFKKNVLWIYHRFHADEVGLSEREINRVATLMTKWVVERDAPLAEIAADCDDQLGVLPGNSLSVARYLIAQRKWLVDMNQPIEPGKRLILLYSHL
;
A
#
# COMPACT_ATOMS: atom_id res chain seq x y z
N MET A 1 -38.45 6.35 -17.84
CA MET A 1 -37.12 7.01 -17.92
C MET A 1 -36.44 6.87 -16.57
N ARG A 2 -35.19 6.39 -16.51
CA ARG A 2 -34.39 6.43 -15.27
C ARG A 2 -33.61 7.74 -15.26
N GLU A 3 -33.94 8.64 -14.35
CA GLU A 3 -33.13 9.82 -14.05
C GLU A 3 -31.82 9.34 -13.43
N THR A 4 -30.75 9.34 -14.22
CA THR A 4 -29.43 9.04 -13.70
C THR A 4 -28.82 10.35 -13.22
N ASN A 5 -28.77 10.55 -11.90
CA ASN A 5 -28.10 11.70 -11.28
C ASN A 5 -26.59 11.56 -11.41
N TRP A 6 -26.03 11.98 -12.55
CA TRP A 6 -24.59 12.14 -12.72
C TRP A 6 -24.16 13.42 -12.01
N ARG A 7 -23.37 13.28 -10.94
CA ARG A 7 -22.68 14.40 -10.29
C ARG A 7 -21.20 14.32 -10.61
N VAL A 8 -20.63 15.41 -11.10
CA VAL A 8 -19.17 15.55 -11.21
C VAL A 8 -18.62 15.68 -9.80
N LEU A 9 -17.75 14.75 -9.41
CA LEU A 9 -16.98 14.83 -8.17
C LEU A 9 -15.58 15.35 -8.52
N THR A 10 -15.13 16.34 -7.76
CA THR A 10 -13.78 16.90 -7.85
C THR A 10 -12.96 16.50 -6.63
N GLU A 11 -11.65 16.74 -6.64
CA GLU A 11 -10.77 16.47 -5.49
C GLU A 11 -11.22 17.20 -4.21
N LEU A 12 -11.89 18.35 -4.36
CA LEU A 12 -12.46 19.12 -3.25
C LEU A 12 -13.62 18.40 -2.56
N ASP A 13 -14.30 17.50 -3.28
CA ASP A 13 -15.44 16.73 -2.78
C ASP A 13 -14.99 15.44 -2.06
N LEU A 14 -13.70 15.11 -2.08
CA LEU A 14 -13.15 13.91 -1.44
C LEU A 14 -12.80 14.17 0.04
N PRO A 15 -13.00 13.18 0.92
CA PRO A 15 -12.53 13.27 2.30
C PRO A 15 -11.01 13.54 2.36
N GLU A 16 -10.59 14.38 3.31
CA GLU A 16 -9.18 14.75 3.46
C GLU A 16 -8.27 13.54 3.74
N VAL A 17 -8.77 12.56 4.48
CA VAL A 17 -8.04 11.30 4.74
C VAL A 17 -7.79 10.55 3.43
N PHE A 18 -8.80 10.45 2.56
CA PHE A 18 -8.69 9.80 1.27
C PHE A 18 -7.63 10.50 0.40
N LYS A 19 -7.68 11.84 0.30
CA LYS A 19 -6.68 12.63 -0.42
C LYS A 19 -5.26 12.37 0.07
N LYS A 20 -5.05 12.39 1.39
CA LYS A 20 -3.73 12.11 1.99
C LYS A 20 -3.23 10.70 1.68
N ASN A 21 -4.11 9.71 1.77
CA ASN A 21 -3.77 8.32 1.45
C ASN A 21 -3.42 8.15 -0.03
N VAL A 22 -4.17 8.80 -0.94
CA VAL A 22 -3.86 8.82 -2.38
C VAL A 22 -2.50 9.44 -2.62
N LEU A 23 -2.23 10.64 -2.08
CA LEU A 23 -0.91 11.29 -2.20
C LEU A 23 0.22 10.40 -1.66
N TRP A 24 -0.03 9.69 -0.56
CA TRP A 24 0.94 8.78 0.04
C TRP A 24 1.27 7.58 -0.86
N ILE A 25 0.32 7.01 -1.61
CA ILE A 25 0.57 5.88 -2.52
C ILE A 25 0.98 6.31 -3.94
N TYR A 26 0.60 7.51 -4.37
CA TYR A 26 0.72 7.98 -5.76
C TYR A 26 2.17 7.94 -6.29
N HIS A 27 3.16 8.32 -5.47
CA HIS A 27 4.58 8.33 -5.84
C HIS A 27 5.26 6.94 -5.92
N ARG A 28 4.48 5.87 -5.82
CA ARG A 28 4.95 4.48 -5.90
C ARG A 28 4.02 3.67 -6.80
N PHE A 29 3.34 4.32 -7.75
CA PHE A 29 2.42 3.63 -8.64
C PHE A 29 3.19 2.76 -9.62
N HIS A 30 4.38 3.18 -10.08
CA HIS A 30 5.14 2.42 -11.05
C HIS A 30 6.27 1.60 -10.39
N ALA A 31 6.50 0.38 -10.90
CA ALA A 31 7.45 -0.57 -10.31
C ALA A 31 8.91 -0.09 -10.41
N ASP A 32 9.24 0.66 -11.46
CA ASP A 32 10.53 1.34 -11.65
C ASP A 32 10.82 2.39 -10.56
N GLU A 33 9.78 2.97 -9.95
CA GLU A 33 9.92 3.90 -8.83
C GLU A 33 10.26 3.20 -7.49
N VAL A 34 10.16 1.87 -7.44
CA VAL A 34 10.53 1.06 -6.27
C VAL A 34 12.04 0.76 -6.24
N GLY A 35 12.74 0.89 -7.37
CA GLY A 35 14.18 0.64 -7.45
C GLY A 35 14.59 -0.82 -7.25
N LEU A 36 13.65 -1.75 -7.45
CA LEU A 36 13.84 -3.20 -7.33
C LEU A 36 13.51 -3.88 -8.67
N SER A 37 14.15 -5.03 -8.93
CA SER A 37 13.72 -5.90 -10.02
C SER A 37 12.33 -6.50 -9.74
N GLU A 38 11.61 -6.90 -10.79
CA GLU A 38 10.31 -7.57 -10.65
C GLU A 38 10.39 -8.82 -9.77
N ARG A 39 11.48 -9.58 -9.86
CA ARG A 39 11.73 -10.75 -9.00
C ARG A 39 11.86 -10.35 -7.53
N GLU A 40 12.55 -9.26 -7.21
CA GLU A 40 12.69 -8.76 -5.85
C GLU A 40 11.35 -8.23 -5.33
N ILE A 41 10.61 -7.47 -6.14
CA ILE A 41 9.25 -7.01 -5.81
C ILE A 41 8.35 -8.20 -5.45
N ASN A 42 8.35 -9.26 -6.25
CA ASN A 42 7.53 -10.45 -6.01
C ASN A 42 7.94 -11.20 -4.73
N ARG A 43 9.24 -11.30 -4.44
CA ARG A 43 9.74 -11.91 -3.19
C ARG A 43 9.31 -11.11 -1.96
N VAL A 44 9.52 -9.79 -2.00
CA VAL A 44 9.11 -8.86 -0.95
C VAL A 44 7.60 -8.90 -0.76
N ALA A 45 6.83 -8.82 -1.85
CA ALA A 45 5.36 -8.82 -1.80
C ALA A 45 4.82 -10.10 -1.16
N THR A 46 5.40 -11.26 -1.50
CA THR A 46 5.02 -12.55 -0.93
C THR A 46 5.23 -12.58 0.59
N LEU A 47 6.43 -12.19 1.04
CA LEU A 47 6.78 -12.23 2.46
C LEU A 47 6.00 -11.19 3.27
N MET A 48 5.95 -9.96 2.76
CA MET A 48 5.21 -8.85 3.37
C MET A 48 3.73 -9.18 3.52
N THR A 49 3.09 -9.77 2.49
CA THR A 49 1.65 -10.07 2.55
C THR A 49 1.37 -11.08 3.66
N LYS A 50 2.20 -12.12 3.76
CA LYS A 50 2.11 -13.10 4.85
C LYS A 50 2.25 -12.42 6.21
N TRP A 51 3.29 -11.61 6.41
CA TRP A 51 3.57 -11.01 7.70
C TRP A 51 2.58 -9.94 8.13
N VAL A 52 2.08 -9.11 7.20
CA VAL A 52 1.03 -8.12 7.51
C VAL A 52 -0.26 -8.79 7.97
N VAL A 53 -0.59 -9.97 7.44
CA VAL A 53 -1.77 -10.75 7.87
C VAL A 53 -1.54 -11.41 9.22
N GLU A 54 -0.38 -12.04 9.43
CA GLU A 54 -0.11 -12.89 10.59
C GLU A 54 0.37 -12.13 11.83
N ARG A 55 1.02 -10.98 11.68
CA ARG A 55 1.65 -10.25 12.79
C ARG A 55 0.77 -9.11 13.29
N ASP A 56 0.79 -8.90 14.60
CA ASP A 56 0.20 -7.73 15.26
C ASP A 56 1.28 -6.68 15.54
N ALA A 57 1.79 -6.06 14.47
CA ALA A 57 2.90 -5.11 14.53
C ALA A 57 2.71 -3.93 13.56
N PRO A 58 3.40 -2.79 13.77
CA PRO A 58 3.43 -1.68 12.82
C PRO A 58 3.92 -2.11 11.43
N LEU A 59 3.32 -1.54 10.37
CA LEU A 59 3.73 -1.82 8.99
C LEU A 59 5.22 -1.50 8.75
N ALA A 60 5.73 -0.43 9.34
CA ALA A 60 7.13 -0.02 9.22
C ALA A 60 8.09 -1.03 9.86
N GLU A 61 7.69 -1.65 10.98
CA GLU A 61 8.46 -2.71 11.63
C GLU A 61 8.48 -3.97 10.77
N ILE A 62 7.30 -4.40 10.29
CA ILE A 62 7.19 -5.54 9.36
C ILE A 62 8.03 -5.32 8.10
N ALA A 63 8.04 -4.10 7.57
CA ALA A 63 8.85 -3.74 6.40
C ALA A 63 10.35 -3.78 6.70
N ALA A 64 10.80 -3.25 7.84
CA ALA A 64 12.21 -3.28 8.23
C ALA A 64 12.70 -4.71 8.42
N ASP A 65 11.92 -5.55 9.12
CA ASP A 65 12.23 -6.98 9.25
C ASP A 65 12.33 -7.68 7.89
N CYS A 66 11.49 -7.28 6.93
CA CYS A 66 11.45 -7.88 5.60
C CYS A 66 12.68 -7.45 4.79
N ASP A 67 13.10 -6.19 4.92
CA ASP A 67 14.32 -5.66 4.33
C ASP A 67 15.52 -6.48 4.81
N ASP A 68 15.65 -6.67 6.12
CA ASP A 68 16.71 -7.46 6.75
C ASP A 68 16.67 -8.93 6.32
N GLN A 69 15.48 -9.54 6.33
CA GLN A 69 15.29 -10.95 5.99
C GLN A 69 15.61 -11.27 4.52
N LEU A 70 15.34 -10.34 3.61
CA LEU A 70 15.55 -10.53 2.17
C LEU A 70 16.86 -9.92 1.66
N GLY A 71 17.56 -9.16 2.50
CA GLY A 71 18.83 -8.51 2.15
C GLY A 71 18.66 -7.36 1.16
N VAL A 72 17.51 -6.67 1.18
CA VAL A 72 17.28 -5.47 0.37
C VAL A 72 17.58 -4.20 1.16
N LEU A 73 17.70 -3.06 0.49
CA LEU A 73 18.02 -1.80 1.18
C LEU A 73 16.89 -1.37 2.13
N PRO A 74 17.21 -0.76 3.28
CA PRO A 74 16.20 -0.24 4.21
C PRO A 74 15.20 0.70 3.51
N GLY A 75 13.91 0.44 3.73
CA GLY A 75 12.80 1.19 3.15
C GLY A 75 12.27 0.63 1.82
N ASN A 76 12.91 -0.38 1.24
CA ASN A 76 12.46 -1.01 0.00
C ASN A 76 11.15 -1.77 0.20
N SER A 77 11.01 -2.53 1.28
CA SER A 77 9.80 -3.29 1.57
C SER A 77 8.60 -2.40 1.86
N LEU A 78 8.82 -1.24 2.49
CA LEU A 78 7.77 -0.24 2.66
C LEU A 78 7.38 0.40 1.32
N SER A 79 8.34 0.59 0.42
CA SER A 79 8.05 1.05 -0.95
C SER A 79 7.26 0.02 -1.74
N VAL A 80 7.56 -1.27 -1.59
CA VAL A 80 6.76 -2.36 -2.18
C VAL A 80 5.35 -2.38 -1.59
N ALA A 81 5.18 -2.25 -0.27
CA ALA A 81 3.84 -2.16 0.34
C ALA A 81 3.00 -1.01 -0.25
N ARG A 82 3.60 0.17 -0.43
CA ARG A 82 2.95 1.32 -1.09
C ARG A 82 2.55 0.99 -2.52
N TYR A 83 3.45 0.35 -3.29
CA TYR A 83 3.18 -0.11 -4.65
C TYR A 83 2.02 -1.12 -4.69
N LEU A 84 1.96 -2.08 -3.77
CA LEU A 84 0.88 -3.07 -3.70
C LEU A 84 -0.48 -2.42 -3.42
N ILE A 85 -0.52 -1.39 -2.57
CA ILE A 85 -1.76 -0.62 -2.32
C ILE A 85 -2.13 0.21 -3.56
N ALA A 86 -1.15 0.89 -4.18
CA ALA A 86 -1.33 1.69 -5.38
C ALA A 86 -1.91 0.85 -6.55
N GLN A 87 -1.41 -0.38 -6.71
CA GLN A 87 -1.87 -1.34 -7.71
C GLN A 87 -3.12 -2.13 -7.29
N ARG A 88 -3.73 -1.80 -6.14
CA ARG A 88 -4.89 -2.49 -5.55
C ARG A 88 -4.66 -4.00 -5.31
N LYS A 89 -3.41 -4.45 -5.29
CA LYS A 89 -3.01 -5.81 -4.88
C LYS A 89 -3.25 -6.02 -3.40
N TRP A 90 -3.03 -4.96 -2.60
CA TRP A 90 -3.49 -4.85 -1.22
C TRP A 90 -4.67 -3.88 -1.15
N LEU A 91 -5.83 -4.39 -0.78
CA LEU A 91 -7.02 -3.57 -0.56
C LEU A 91 -7.07 -3.15 0.92
N VAL A 92 -7.14 -1.85 1.16
CA VAL A 92 -7.22 -1.23 2.49
C VAL A 92 -8.37 -0.23 2.54
N ASP A 93 -8.84 0.13 3.74
CA ASP A 93 -9.85 1.18 3.89
C ASP A 93 -9.21 2.56 3.67
N MET A 94 -9.41 3.13 2.48
CA MET A 94 -8.87 4.45 2.12
C MET A 94 -9.52 5.62 2.87
N ASN A 95 -10.59 5.38 3.64
CA ASN A 95 -11.17 6.38 4.53
C ASN A 95 -10.56 6.39 5.93
N GLN A 96 -9.64 5.46 6.22
CA GLN A 96 -8.84 5.45 7.44
C GLN A 96 -7.39 5.87 7.12
N PRO A 97 -6.73 6.64 8.01
CA PRO A 97 -5.35 7.05 7.78
C PRO A 97 -4.42 5.85 7.60
N ILE A 98 -3.63 5.84 6.52
CA ILE A 98 -2.53 4.88 6.36
C ILE A 98 -1.30 5.44 7.07
N GLU A 99 -0.96 4.85 8.21
CA GLU A 99 0.17 5.26 9.04
C GLU A 99 1.15 4.09 9.19
N PRO A 100 2.37 4.15 8.61
CA PRO A 100 3.32 3.05 8.72
C PRO A 100 3.71 2.68 10.15
N GLY A 101 3.65 3.64 11.08
CA GLY A 101 3.86 3.41 12.51
C GLY A 101 2.71 2.68 13.23
N LYS A 102 1.64 2.33 12.52
CA LYS A 102 0.51 1.54 13.02
C LYS A 102 0.38 0.25 12.23
N ARG A 103 -0.38 -0.70 12.79
CA ARG A 103 -0.77 -1.92 12.10
C ARG A 103 -1.62 -1.59 10.89
N LEU A 104 -1.25 -2.13 9.73
CA LEU A 104 -2.06 -2.05 8.52
C LEU A 104 -3.06 -3.22 8.51
N ILE A 105 -4.34 -2.92 8.25
CA ILE A 105 -5.37 -3.94 8.09
C ILE A 105 -5.69 -4.11 6.61
N LEU A 106 -5.46 -5.31 6.10
CA LEU A 106 -5.84 -5.68 4.73
C LEU A 106 -7.30 -6.13 4.72
N LEU A 107 -8.11 -5.50 3.89
CA LEU A 107 -9.47 -5.97 3.58
C LEU A 107 -9.41 -7.18 2.65
N TYR A 108 -8.42 -7.19 1.75
CA TYR A 108 -8.15 -8.27 0.81
C TYR A 108 -6.72 -8.16 0.26
N SER A 109 -6.13 -9.27 -0.15
CA SER A 109 -4.85 -9.29 -0.85
C SER A 109 -4.83 -10.37 -1.95
N HIS A 110 -4.34 -10.03 -3.14
CA HIS A 110 -4.00 -10.98 -4.19
C HIS A 110 -2.58 -10.69 -4.72
N LEU A 111 -1.79 -11.75 -4.88
CA LEU A 111 -0.41 -11.68 -5.37
C LEU A 111 -0.33 -12.25 -6.79
#